data_AF-A0A2R6AJ27-F1
#
_entry.id   AF-A0A2R6AJ27-F1
#
_cell.length_a   1.000
_cell.length_b   1.000
_cell.length_c   1.000
_cell.angle_alpha   90.00
_cell.angle_beta   90.00
_cell.angle_gamma   90.00
#
_symmetry.space_group_name_H-M   'P 1'
#
loop_
_entity.id
_entity.type
_entity.pdbx_description
1 polymer ?
#
loop_
_entity_poly.entity_id
_entity_poly.type
_entity_poly.pdbx_seq_one_letter_code
_entity_poly.pdbx_strand_id
1 'polypeptide(L)'
;MEKQQLRMKEEEERKKKKAKKEEKREQKPIYVSAEAYQELLKLLKPNSYYTLYELATRLNVPLGMARRAIRQLEKDGKLVQISKAGNSRLFVVK
;
A
#
# COMPACT_ATOMS: atom_id res chain seq x y z
N MET A 1 17.88 -24.82 35.80
CA MET A 1 18.42 -23.53 35.33
C MET A 1 18.42 -23.40 33.80
N GLU A 2 18.74 -24.45 33.04
CA GLU A 2 18.80 -24.40 31.56
C GLU A 2 17.46 -24.09 30.86
N LYS A 3 16.33 -24.62 31.36
CA LYS A 3 15.00 -24.39 30.75
C LYS A 3 14.52 -22.94 30.78
N GLN A 4 14.96 -22.13 31.74
CA GLN A 4 14.58 -20.71 31.83
C GLN A 4 15.41 -19.85 30.87
N GLN A 5 16.68 -20.19 30.65
CA GLN A 5 17.56 -19.47 29.71
C GLN A 5 17.16 -19.70 28.24
N LEU A 6 16.68 -20.90 27.89
CA LEU A 6 16.17 -21.19 26.55
C LEU A 6 14.91 -20.37 26.21
N ARG A 7 13.97 -20.22 27.15
CA ARG A 7 12.75 -19.43 26.95
C ARG A 7 13.03 -17.94 26.76
N MET A 8 13.99 -17.38 27.51
CA MET A 8 14.38 -15.98 27.35
C MET A 8 15.03 -15.71 25.99
N LYS A 9 15.87 -16.64 25.49
CA LYS A 9 16.50 -16.51 24.16
C LYS A 9 15.49 -16.58 23.01
N GLU A 10 14.50 -17.47 23.07
CA GLU A 10 13.44 -17.54 22.06
C GLU A 10 12.55 -16.29 22.04
N GLU A 11 12.26 -15.72 23.21
CA GLU A 11 11.43 -14.52 23.31
C GLU A 11 12.15 -13.27 22.79
N GLU A 12 13.46 -13.13 23.06
CA GLU A 12 14.30 -12.09 22.45
C GLU A 12 14.41 -12.25 20.93
N GLU A 13 14.58 -13.47 20.41
CA GLU A 13 14.61 -13.70 18.97
C GLU A 13 13.28 -13.35 18.29
N ARG A 14 12.15 -13.66 18.92
CA ARG A 14 10.82 -13.29 18.43
C ARG A 14 10.61 -11.77 18.47
N LYS A 15 11.06 -11.08 19.51
CA LYS A 15 11.00 -9.60 19.60
C LYS A 15 11.90 -8.95 18.56
N LYS A 16 13.13 -9.43 18.36
CA LYS A 16 14.05 -8.97 17.29
C LYS A 16 13.48 -9.20 15.89
N LYS A 17 12.83 -10.36 15.63
CA LYS A 17 12.15 -10.64 14.36
C LYS A 17 10.93 -9.74 14.13
N LYS A 18 10.16 -9.41 15.18
CA LYS A 18 9.03 -8.44 15.10
C LYS A 18 9.53 -7.02 14.82
N ALA A 19 10.56 -6.55 15.53
CA ALA A 19 11.14 -5.22 15.34
C ALA A 19 11.71 -5.03 13.92
N LYS A 20 12.47 -6.02 13.40
CA LYS A 20 12.97 -6.00 12.01
C LYS A 20 11.85 -5.98 10.96
N LYS A 21 10.67 -6.51 11.29
CA LYS A 21 9.51 -6.57 10.39
C LYS A 21 8.73 -5.25 10.38
N GLU A 22 8.81 -4.47 11.46
CA GLU A 22 8.25 -3.11 11.55
C GLU A 22 9.17 -2.08 10.90
N GLU A 23 10.49 -2.21 11.06
CA GLU A 23 11.47 -1.33 10.42
C GLU A 23 11.46 -1.46 8.88
N LYS A 24 11.19 -2.66 8.35
CA LYS A 24 10.97 -2.91 6.91
C LYS A 24 9.64 -2.37 6.37
N ARG A 25 8.72 -1.88 7.22
CA ARG A 25 7.41 -1.33 6.80
C ARG A 25 7.46 0.15 6.45
N GLU A 26 8.58 0.83 6.67
CA GLU A 26 8.83 2.14 6.08
C GLU A 26 9.09 1.96 4.58
N GLN A 27 8.00 1.80 3.84
CA GLN A 27 8.03 1.75 2.39
C GLN A 27 8.55 3.10 1.90
N LYS A 28 9.74 3.10 1.28
CA LYS A 28 10.27 4.29 0.60
C LYS A 28 9.15 4.94 -0.22
N PRO A 29 8.90 6.25 -0.04
CA PRO A 29 7.91 6.96 -0.85
C PRO A 29 8.32 6.82 -2.31
N ILE A 30 7.43 6.24 -3.10
CA ILE A 30 7.56 6.29 -4.56
C ILE A 30 6.97 7.64 -4.94
N TYR A 31 7.80 8.51 -5.49
CA TYR A 31 7.37 9.83 -5.95
C TYR A 31 6.75 9.68 -7.34
N VAL A 32 5.42 9.59 -7.36
CA VAL A 32 4.64 10.00 -8.54
C VAL A 32 4.53 11.52 -8.45
N SER A 33 4.74 12.23 -9.56
CA SER A 33 4.67 13.69 -9.55
C SER A 33 3.29 14.17 -9.09
N ALA A 34 3.24 15.31 -8.41
CA ALA A 34 1.97 15.92 -8.00
C ALA A 34 1.05 16.17 -9.21
N GLU A 35 1.65 16.52 -10.35
CA GLU A 35 0.97 16.71 -11.63
C GLU A 35 0.27 15.44 -12.10
N ALA A 36 0.95 14.29 -12.08
CA ALA A 36 0.36 13.02 -12.51
C ALA A 36 -0.83 12.60 -11.62
N TYR A 37 -0.80 12.93 -10.33
CA TYR A 37 -1.96 12.73 -9.45
C TYR A 37 -3.14 13.63 -9.81
N GLN A 38 -2.88 14.90 -10.10
CA GLN A 38 -3.93 15.86 -10.51
C GLN A 38 -4.54 15.46 -11.85
N GLU A 39 -3.72 15.05 -12.82
CA GLU A 39 -4.19 14.53 -14.10
C GLU A 39 -5.02 13.26 -13.94
N LEU A 40 -4.58 12.32 -13.09
CA LEU A 40 -5.37 11.15 -12.77
C LEU A 40 -6.74 11.55 -12.23
N LEU A 41 -6.79 12.41 -11.21
CA LEU A 41 -8.06 12.84 -10.59
C LEU A 41 -9.00 13.54 -11.57
N LYS A 42 -8.48 14.30 -12.54
CA LYS A 42 -9.29 14.91 -13.62
C LYS A 42 -9.92 13.87 -14.55
N LEU A 43 -9.25 12.73 -14.76
CA LEU A 43 -9.71 11.65 -15.64
C LEU A 43 -10.69 10.68 -14.95
N LEU A 44 -10.77 10.71 -13.63
CA LEU A 44 -11.59 9.83 -12.83
C LEU A 44 -12.98 10.43 -12.64
N LYS A 45 -14.01 9.62 -12.90
CA LYS A 45 -15.41 10.04 -12.68
C LYS A 45 -15.81 9.75 -11.24
N PRO A 46 -16.48 10.68 -10.55
CA PRO A 46 -17.05 10.44 -9.22
C PRO A 46 -17.96 9.21 -9.21
N ASN A 47 -17.98 8.46 -8.10
CA ASN A 47 -18.79 7.24 -7.92
C ASN A 47 -18.55 6.13 -8.97
N SER A 48 -17.49 6.22 -9.77
CA SER A 48 -17.11 5.18 -10.72
C SER A 48 -16.09 4.23 -10.13
N TYR A 49 -16.08 2.99 -10.63
CA TYR A 49 -15.20 1.93 -10.19
C TYR A 49 -14.01 1.78 -11.13
N TYR A 50 -12.83 1.62 -10.54
CA TYR A 50 -11.60 1.40 -11.26
C TYR A 50 -10.79 0.28 -10.62
N THR A 51 -10.18 -0.54 -11.46
CA THR A 51 -9.22 -1.55 -11.03
C THR A 51 -7.86 -0.92 -10.77
N LEU A 52 -7.02 -1.60 -9.97
CA LEU A 52 -5.61 -1.22 -9.83
C LEU A 52 -4.89 -1.13 -11.18
N TYR A 53 -5.24 -2.01 -12.12
CA TYR A 53 -4.63 -2.04 -13.46
C TYR A 53 -4.99 -0.78 -14.26
N GLU A 54 -6.26 -0.40 -14.33
CA GLU A 54 -6.69 0.81 -15.03
C GLU A 54 -6.04 2.08 -14.47
N LEU A 55 -5.91 2.16 -13.14
CA LEU A 55 -5.24 3.27 -12.48
C LEU A 55 -3.74 3.29 -12.78
N ALA A 56 -3.08 2.12 -12.83
CA ALA A 56 -1.67 2.00 -13.20
C ALA A 56 -1.42 2.44 -14.65
N THR A 57 -2.29 2.03 -15.57
CA THR A 57 -2.23 2.42 -17.00
C THR A 57 -2.41 3.91 -17.18
N ARG A 58 -3.35 4.54 -16.45
CA ARG A 58 -3.58 5.99 -16.52
C ARG A 58 -2.41 6.81 -15.95
N LEU A 59 -1.78 6.31 -14.89
CA LEU A 59 -0.56 6.91 -14.32
C LEU A 59 0.71 6.61 -15.13
N ASN A 60 0.63 5.71 -16.11
CA ASN A 60 1.77 5.19 -16.87
C ASN A 60 2.90 4.67 -15.96
N VAL A 61 2.55 3.89 -14.92
CA VAL A 61 3.51 3.31 -13.98
C VAL A 61 3.31 1.81 -13.79
N PRO A 62 4.35 1.05 -13.42
CA PRO A 62 4.22 -0.37 -13.09
C PRO A 62 3.22 -0.61 -11.94
N LEU A 63 2.53 -1.74 -11.98
CA LEU A 63 1.47 -2.10 -11.02
C LEU A 63 1.91 -2.03 -9.55
N GLY A 64 3.17 -2.40 -9.28
CA GLY A 64 3.79 -2.31 -7.96
C GLY A 64 3.94 -0.87 -7.45
N MET A 65 4.23 0.07 -8.35
CA MET A 65 4.30 1.50 -8.05
C MET A 65 2.91 2.10 -7.90
N ALA A 66 2.00 1.80 -8.83
CA ALA A 66 0.60 2.24 -8.78
C ALA A 66 -0.04 1.87 -7.43
N ARG A 67 0.21 0.66 -6.93
CA ARG A 67 -0.29 0.22 -5.62
C ARG A 67 0.15 1.12 -4.47
N ARG A 68 1.40 1.61 -4.49
CA ARG A 68 1.89 2.54 -3.47
C ARG A 68 1.32 3.93 -3.67
N ALA A 69 1.22 4.38 -4.92
CA ALA A 69 0.68 5.68 -5.27
C ALA A 69 -0.79 5.82 -4.88
N ILE A 70 -1.61 4.81 -5.17
CA ILE A 70 -3.04 4.77 -4.85
C ILE A 70 -3.27 4.73 -3.34
N ARG A 71 -2.42 4.04 -2.57
CA ARG A 71 -2.52 4.08 -1.10
C ARG A 71 -2.45 5.48 -0.52
N GLN A 72 -1.72 6.39 -1.17
CA GLN A 72 -1.69 7.79 -0.75
C GLN A 72 -3.05 8.45 -1.03
N LEU A 73 -3.59 8.28 -2.24
CA LEU A 73 -4.92 8.76 -2.60
C LEU A 73 -6.05 8.19 -1.72
N GLU A 74 -5.88 6.96 -1.23
CA GLU A 74 -6.80 6.36 -0.25
C GLU A 74 -6.71 7.05 1.12
N LYS A 75 -5.50 7.32 1.61
CA LYS A 75 -5.29 8.07 2.86
C LYS A 75 -5.88 9.48 2.77
N ASP A 76 -5.78 10.10 1.60
CA ASP A 76 -6.31 11.44 1.33
C ASP A 76 -7.83 11.42 1.06
N GLY A 77 -8.46 10.24 1.08
CA GLY A 77 -9.91 10.06 0.94
C GLY A 77 -10.44 10.23 -0.48
N LYS A 78 -9.58 10.31 -1.49
CA LYS A 78 -9.97 10.48 -2.92
C LYS A 78 -10.41 9.16 -3.57
N LEU A 79 -9.83 8.05 -3.11
CA LEU A 79 -10.18 6.70 -3.55
C LEU A 79 -10.52 5.84 -2.34
N VAL A 80 -11.43 4.88 -2.51
CA VAL A 80 -11.73 3.88 -1.49
C VAL A 80 -11.67 2.49 -2.11
N GLN A 81 -10.78 1.63 -1.62
CA GLN A 81 -10.78 0.22 -1.99
C GLN A 81 -12.02 -0.50 -1.42
N ILE A 82 -12.80 -1.11 -2.30
CA ILE A 82 -14.01 -1.86 -1.95
C ILE A 82 -13.80 -3.37 -1.97
N SER A 83 -12.81 -3.86 -2.71
CA SER A 83 -12.49 -5.29 -2.81
C SER A 83 -11.23 -5.63 -2.03
N LYS A 84 -11.28 -6.66 -1.17
CA LYS A 84 -10.12 -7.18 -0.44
C LYS A 84 -9.28 -8.17 -1.24
N ALA A 85 -9.71 -8.56 -2.44
CA ALA A 85 -9.01 -9.55 -3.26
C ALA A 85 -7.66 -9.01 -3.76
N GLY A 86 -6.60 -9.80 -3.57
CA GLY A 86 -5.21 -9.34 -3.73
C GLY A 86 -4.89 -8.73 -5.10
N ASN A 87 -5.30 -9.42 -6.18
CA ASN A 87 -5.00 -9.04 -7.57
C ASN A 87 -6.14 -8.31 -8.28
N SER A 88 -7.38 -8.41 -7.78
CA SER A 88 -8.59 -7.79 -8.35
C SER A 88 -9.10 -6.68 -7.44
N ARG A 89 -8.20 -5.75 -7.09
CA ARG A 89 -8.57 -4.60 -6.26
C ARG A 89 -9.42 -3.65 -7.09
N LEU A 90 -10.58 -3.35 -6.55
CA LEU A 90 -11.52 -2.35 -7.04
C LEU A 90 -11.50 -1.15 -6.11
N PHE A 91 -11.48 0.03 -6.70
CA PHE A 91 -11.49 1.32 -6.03
C PHE A 91 -12.69 2.12 -6.54
N VAL A 92 -13.38 2.80 -5.64
CA VAL A 92 -14.40 3.80 -5.99
C VAL A 92 -13.85 5.20 -5.76
N VAL A 93 -14.18 6.12 -6.66
CA VAL A 93 -13.83 7.54 -6.55
C VAL A 93 -14.85 8.24 -5.67
N LYS A 94 -14.36 8.96 -4.66
CA LYS A 94 -15.18 9.82 -3.81
C LYS A 94 -15.24 11.25 -4.34
#